data_AF-Q5BXM6-F1
#
_entry.id   AF-Q5BXM6-F1
#
_cell.length_a   1.000
_cell.length_b   1.000
_cell.length_c   1.000
_cell.angle_alpha   90.00
_cell.angle_beta   90.00
_cell.angle_gamma   90.00
#
_symmetry.space_group_name_H-M   'P 1'
#
loop_
_entity.id
_entity.type
_entity.pdbx_description
1 polymer ?
#
loop_
_entity_poly.entity_id
_entity_poly.type
_entity_poly.pdbx_seq_one_letter_code
_entity_poly.pdbx_strand_id
1 'polypeptide(L)'
;MMANAQRAIAQRKVELGLTENGAANGLNFPPGVIPDTETVDKMRRAAQLQAQITARLNSGILSSHTVNSDSRKSKEIPNVIFDEEGKTIDASTGEEIQLTHYTPTLKANLRAKRAQQFKEVLQTTTQKKPQRSSVSTVFFDPRLRVKAASRPKRQLSFHEPGKFVKMAQRMRTKFQLQVLQESVAQAVRKRVSLVLLNC
;
A
#
# COMPACT_ATOMS: atom_id res chain seq x y z
N MET A 1 -4.98 -51.35 -27.90
CA MET A 1 -5.73 -50.07 -27.79
C MET A 1 -5.46 -49.27 -26.50
N MET A 2 -4.89 -49.84 -25.42
CA MET A 2 -4.65 -49.10 -24.16
C MET A 2 -3.49 -48.09 -24.19
N ALA A 3 -2.48 -48.29 -25.03
CA ALA A 3 -1.31 -47.41 -25.08
C ALA A 3 -1.65 -45.99 -25.56
N ASN A 4 -2.62 -45.85 -26.46
CA ASN A 4 -3.07 -44.54 -26.95
C ASN A 4 -3.86 -43.78 -25.89
N ALA A 5 -4.64 -44.48 -25.07
CA ALA A 5 -5.37 -43.89 -23.94
C ALA A 5 -4.42 -43.37 -22.86
N GLN A 6 -3.36 -44.13 -22.54
CA GLN A 6 -2.34 -43.69 -21.60
C GLN A 6 -1.57 -42.46 -22.10
N ARG A 7 -1.22 -42.42 -23.39
CA ARG A 7 -0.61 -41.22 -24.00
C ARG A 7 -1.53 -40.00 -23.98
N ALA A 8 -2.81 -40.17 -24.28
CA ALA A 8 -3.78 -39.07 -24.24
C ALA A 8 -3.96 -38.52 -22.81
N ILE A 9 -3.95 -39.39 -21.80
CA ILE A 9 -4.01 -39.00 -20.38
C ILE A 9 -2.72 -38.28 -19.96
N ALA A 10 -1.56 -38.77 -20.38
CA ALA A 10 -0.27 -38.13 -20.08
C ALA A 10 -0.18 -36.73 -20.71
N GLN A 11 -0.57 -36.58 -21.98
CA GLN A 11 -0.60 -35.28 -22.67
C GLN A 11 -1.56 -34.31 -21.97
N ARG A 12 -2.76 -34.78 -21.61
CA ARG A 12 -3.77 -33.96 -20.92
C ARG A 12 -3.34 -33.56 -19.49
N LYS A 13 -2.58 -34.41 -18.80
CA LYS A 13 -1.98 -34.09 -17.49
C LYS A 13 -0.89 -33.02 -17.60
N VAL A 14 -0.08 -33.05 -18.65
CA VAL A 14 0.95 -32.04 -18.92
C VAL A 14 0.32 -30.69 -19.27
N GLU A 15 -0.73 -30.67 -20.11
CA GLU A 15 -1.50 -29.45 -20.42
C GLU A 15 -2.14 -28.83 -19.17
N LEU A 16 -2.56 -29.66 -18.21
CA LEU A 16 -3.10 -29.24 -16.92
C LEU A 16 -2.04 -28.96 -15.85
N GLY A 17 -0.75 -29.14 -16.16
CA GLY A 17 0.38 -28.81 -15.28
C GLY A 17 0.55 -29.72 -14.06
N LEU A 18 0.02 -30.95 -14.09
CA LEU A 18 0.10 -31.92 -12.99
C LEU A 18 1.22 -32.94 -13.28
N THR A 19 2.41 -32.74 -12.70
CA THR A 19 3.52 -33.68 -12.79
C THR A 19 3.36 -34.83 -11.78
N GLU A 20 3.99 -35.97 -12.08
CA GLU A 20 3.74 -37.28 -11.45
C GLU A 20 4.17 -37.42 -9.98
N ASN A 21 4.72 -36.36 -9.37
CA ASN A 21 5.19 -36.35 -7.98
C ASN A 21 4.29 -35.59 -7.00
N GLY A 22 3.06 -35.22 -7.39
CA GLY A 22 2.16 -34.48 -6.49
C GLY A 22 2.70 -33.11 -6.04
N ALA A 23 3.79 -32.65 -6.67
CA ALA A 23 4.38 -31.34 -6.48
C ALA A 23 4.10 -30.52 -7.73
N ALA A 24 2.87 -29.99 -7.82
CA ALA A 24 2.58 -28.90 -8.72
C ALA A 24 3.50 -27.73 -8.35
N ASN A 25 4.21 -27.16 -9.33
CA ASN A 25 5.05 -25.95 -9.26
C ASN A 25 4.65 -24.97 -8.13
N GLY A 26 5.06 -25.21 -6.88
CA GLY A 26 4.70 -24.40 -5.71
C GLY A 26 3.19 -24.20 -5.46
N LEU A 27 2.29 -24.98 -6.08
CA LEU A 27 0.85 -24.81 -5.92
C LEU A 27 0.30 -25.86 -4.95
N ASN A 28 0.27 -25.48 -3.67
CA ASN A 28 -0.30 -26.29 -2.61
C ASN A 28 -1.84 -26.20 -2.68
N PHE A 29 -2.48 -27.17 -3.33
CA PHE A 29 -3.94 -27.28 -3.32
C PHE A 29 -4.38 -28.00 -2.03
N PRO A 30 -5.37 -27.48 -1.28
CA PRO A 30 -5.96 -28.25 -0.19
C PRO A 30 -6.62 -29.52 -0.76
N PRO A 31 -6.43 -30.70 -0.15
CA PRO A 31 -6.99 -31.94 -0.67
C PRO A 31 -8.52 -31.87 -0.70
N GLY A 32 -9.13 -32.13 -1.87
CA GLY A 32 -10.58 -32.26 -2.05
C GLY A 32 -11.30 -31.14 -2.81
N VAL A 33 -10.59 -30.13 -3.34
CA VAL A 33 -11.21 -29.04 -4.11
C VAL A 33 -10.92 -29.20 -5.60
N ILE A 34 -11.97 -29.34 -6.43
CA ILE A 34 -11.86 -29.25 -7.89
C ILE A 34 -11.72 -27.75 -8.22
N PRO A 35 -10.59 -27.29 -8.78
CA PRO A 35 -10.39 -25.88 -8.99
C PRO A 35 -11.18 -25.41 -10.23
N ASP A 36 -12.07 -24.43 -10.05
CA ASP A 36 -12.67 -23.67 -11.15
C ASP A 36 -11.57 -23.05 -12.02
N THR A 37 -11.77 -22.94 -13.33
CA THR A 37 -10.78 -22.40 -14.30
C THR A 37 -10.23 -21.04 -13.87
N GLU A 38 -11.11 -20.18 -13.36
CA GLU A 38 -10.79 -18.85 -12.82
C GLU A 38 -9.86 -18.89 -11.59
N THR A 39 -9.93 -19.95 -10.78
CA THR A 39 -9.06 -20.12 -9.60
C THR A 39 -7.66 -20.57 -10.00
N VAL A 40 -7.55 -21.43 -11.02
CA VAL A 40 -6.27 -21.86 -11.60
C VAL A 40 -5.55 -20.68 -12.23
N ASP A 41 -6.25 -19.82 -12.97
CA ASP A 41 -5.64 -18.66 -13.62
C ASP A 41 -5.20 -17.57 -12.62
N LYS A 42 -5.97 -17.34 -11.55
CA LYS A 42 -5.56 -16.44 -10.45
C LYS A 42 -4.34 -16.98 -9.72
N MET A 43 -4.28 -18.28 -9.49
CA MET A 43 -3.15 -18.93 -8.85
C MET A 43 -1.89 -18.90 -9.71
N ARG A 44 -2.03 -19.10 -11.03
CA ARG A 44 -0.93 -18.93 -12.00
C ARG A 44 -0.40 -17.49 -12.01
N ARG A 45 -1.28 -16.48 -12.01
CA ARG A 45 -0.87 -15.07 -11.91
C ARG A 45 -0.21 -14.74 -10.58
N ALA A 46 -0.71 -15.30 -9.47
CA ALA A 46 -0.12 -15.11 -8.15
C ALA A 46 1.28 -15.71 -8.06
N ALA A 47 1.49 -16.92 -8.58
CA ALA A 47 2.79 -17.57 -8.63
C ALA A 47 3.78 -16.80 -9.52
N GLN A 48 3.34 -16.31 -10.69
CA GLN A 48 4.15 -15.44 -11.55
C GLN A 48 4.55 -14.14 -10.83
N LEU A 49 3.63 -13.52 -10.09
CA LEU A 49 3.92 -12.32 -9.31
C LEU A 49 4.92 -12.61 -8.18
N GLN A 50 4.77 -13.72 -7.46
CA GLN A 50 5.72 -14.14 -6.44
C GLN A 50 7.11 -14.40 -7.04
N ALA A 51 7.19 -15.10 -8.18
CA ALA A 51 8.44 -15.32 -8.90
C ALA A 51 9.09 -14.01 -9.38
N GLN A 52 8.28 -13.04 -9.80
CA GLN A 52 8.76 -11.71 -10.18
C GLN A 52 9.31 -10.94 -8.98
N ILE A 53 8.63 -11.03 -7.82
CA ILE A 53 9.09 -10.42 -6.56
C ILE A 53 10.41 -11.03 -6.12
N THR A 54 10.53 -12.37 -6.11
CA THR A 54 11.78 -13.05 -5.71
C THR A 54 12.92 -12.75 -6.68
N ALA A 55 12.66 -12.73 -7.99
CA ALA A 55 13.65 -12.34 -8.99
C ALA A 55 14.12 -10.88 -8.81
N ARG A 56 13.20 -9.95 -8.49
CA ARG A 56 13.56 -8.55 -8.22
C ARG A 56 14.29 -8.35 -6.89
N LEU A 57 13.99 -9.15 -5.87
CA LEU A 57 14.73 -9.18 -4.61
C LEU A 57 16.14 -9.72 -4.80
N ASN A 58 16.30 -10.83 -5.53
CA ASN A 58 17.60 -11.43 -5.81
C ASN A 58 18.47 -10.59 -6.77
N SER A 59 17.84 -9.80 -7.64
CA SER A 59 18.53 -8.86 -8.55
C SER A 59 19.12 -7.64 -7.82
N GLY A 60 18.95 -7.49 -6.50
CA GLY A 60 19.58 -6.41 -5.71
C GLY A 60 19.05 -4.99 -5.98
N ILE A 61 18.07 -4.83 -6.89
CA ILE A 61 17.53 -3.51 -7.28
C ILE A 61 16.78 -2.86 -6.12
N LEU A 62 16.20 -3.65 -5.21
CA LEU A 62 15.52 -3.15 -4.01
C LEU A 62 16.49 -2.67 -2.92
N SER A 63 17.78 -3.03 -2.97
CA SER A 63 18.82 -2.52 -2.06
C SER A 63 19.23 -1.08 -2.36
N SER A 64 18.82 -0.51 -3.51
CA SER A 64 19.08 0.89 -3.86
C SER A 64 18.05 1.86 -3.26
N HIS A 65 16.90 1.36 -2.80
CA HIS A 65 15.84 2.18 -2.19
C HIS A 65 15.52 1.84 -0.74
N THR A 66 16.38 1.06 -0.08
CA THR A 66 16.45 1.13 1.38
C THR A 66 17.11 2.45 1.70
N VAL A 67 16.26 3.44 1.98
CA VAL A 67 16.53 4.48 2.97
C VAL A 67 17.58 4.01 3.96
N ASN A 68 18.54 4.89 4.25
CA ASN A 68 19.46 4.81 5.38
C ASN A 68 18.71 4.51 6.69
N SER A 69 18.33 3.25 6.86
CA SER A 69 18.12 2.62 8.14
C SER A 69 19.51 2.17 8.51
N ASP A 70 20.28 3.11 9.05
CA ASP A 70 21.41 2.78 9.90
C ASP A 70 21.00 1.56 10.72
N SER A 71 21.72 0.46 10.55
CA SER A 71 21.79 -0.60 11.54
C SER A 71 22.43 -0.01 12.79
N ARG A 72 21.70 0.89 13.46
CA ARG A 72 21.86 1.13 14.88
C ARG A 72 21.40 -0.17 15.50
N LYS A 73 22.35 -1.11 15.63
CA LYS A 73 22.46 -1.88 16.87
C LYS A 73 22.07 -0.89 17.96
N SER A 74 20.93 -1.11 18.60
CA SER A 74 20.59 -0.40 19.81
C SER A 74 21.70 -0.75 20.79
N LYS A 75 22.79 0.01 20.73
CA LYS A 75 23.65 0.19 21.88
C LYS A 75 22.67 0.75 22.89
N GLU A 76 22.29 -0.10 23.83
CA GLU A 76 21.61 0.29 25.03
C GLU A 76 22.26 1.60 25.47
N ILE A 77 21.46 2.66 25.56
CA ILE A 77 21.97 3.96 25.98
C ILE A 77 22.53 3.70 27.37
N PRO A 78 23.85 3.83 27.59
CA PRO A 78 24.42 3.53 28.91
C PRO A 78 23.71 4.43 29.92
N ASN A 79 23.27 3.84 31.03
CA ASN A 79 22.63 4.59 32.11
C ASN A 79 23.70 5.50 32.72
N VAL A 80 23.74 6.73 32.22
CA VAL A 80 24.67 7.76 32.65
C VAL A 80 24.06 8.51 33.84
N ILE A 81 24.80 8.56 34.95
CA ILE A 81 24.43 9.34 36.15
C ILE A 81 25.50 10.42 36.35
N PHE A 82 25.09 11.57 36.92
CA PHE A 82 26.01 12.62 37.33
C PHE A 82 26.36 12.45 38.80
N ASP A 83 27.66 12.48 39.11
CA ASP A 83 28.17 12.52 40.49
C ASP A 83 27.97 13.92 41.12
N GLU A 84 28.16 14.05 42.43
CA GLU A 84 28.00 15.32 43.18
C GLU A 84 28.94 16.43 42.67
N GLU A 85 30.06 16.05 42.05
CA GLU A 85 31.02 16.95 41.39
C GLU A 85 30.67 17.25 39.91
N GLY A 86 29.56 16.72 39.39
CA GLY A 86 29.09 16.94 38.01
C GLY A 86 29.77 16.06 36.95
N LYS A 87 30.51 15.02 37.34
CA LYS A 87 31.17 14.07 36.42
C LYS A 87 30.21 12.96 35.99
N THR A 88 30.37 12.46 34.78
CA THR A 88 29.53 11.44 34.16
C THR A 88 30.06 10.05 34.55
N ILE A 89 29.32 9.32 35.37
CA ILE A 89 29.67 7.95 35.81
C ILE A 89 28.69 6.92 35.24
N ASP A 90 29.18 5.70 35.01
CA ASP A 90 28.33 4.56 34.62
C ASP A 90 27.51 4.07 35.82
N ALA A 91 26.19 3.98 35.69
CA ALA A 91 25.31 3.58 36.79
C ALA A 91 25.59 2.16 37.34
N SER A 92 26.11 1.25 36.52
CA SER A 92 26.42 -0.12 36.94
C SER A 92 27.83 -0.31 37.47
N THR A 93 28.78 0.48 36.96
CA THR A 93 30.22 0.20 37.14
C THR A 93 30.89 1.26 38.01
N GLY A 94 30.29 2.44 38.16
CA GLY A 94 30.83 3.57 38.95
C GLY A 94 32.07 4.20 38.34
N GLU A 95 32.50 3.76 37.15
CA GLU A 95 33.65 4.30 36.44
C GLU A 95 33.28 5.58 35.68
N GLU A 96 34.25 6.49 35.60
CA GLU A 96 34.09 7.76 34.89
C GLU A 96 34.01 7.52 33.37
N ILE A 97 32.87 7.88 32.77
CA ILE A 97 32.66 7.83 31.32
C ILE A 97 33.01 9.20 30.73
N GLN A 98 34.03 9.25 29.87
CA GLN A 98 34.25 10.41 29.01
C GLN A 98 33.20 10.44 27.89
N LEU A 99 32.22 11.32 28.02
CA LEU A 99 31.20 11.51 27.00
C LEU A 99 31.85 12.13 25.75
N THR A 100 31.86 11.38 24.65
CA THR A 100 32.45 11.86 23.38
C THR A 100 31.63 13.01 22.82
N HIS A 101 32.09 14.25 23.05
CA HIS A 101 31.48 15.44 22.46
C HIS A 101 31.84 15.53 20.98
N TYR A 102 30.86 15.28 20.11
CA TYR A 102 31.06 15.43 18.68
C TYR A 102 31.10 16.90 18.30
N THR A 103 32.25 17.37 17.83
CA THR A 103 32.38 18.73 17.30
C THR A 103 31.63 18.81 15.96
N PRO A 104 30.75 19.80 15.76
CA PRO A 104 30.04 19.94 14.49
C PRO A 104 31.07 20.24 13.40
N THR A 105 31.30 19.25 12.54
CA THR A 105 32.24 19.36 11.43
C THR A 105 31.74 20.38 10.40
N LEU A 106 32.64 20.88 9.56
CA LEU A 106 32.34 21.85 8.49
C LEU A 106 31.14 21.43 7.61
N LYS A 107 30.92 20.11 7.43
CA LYS A 107 29.78 19.55 6.68
C LYS A 107 28.44 19.71 7.41
N ALA A 108 28.42 19.62 8.74
CA ALA A 108 27.22 19.86 9.55
C ALA A 108 26.80 21.34 9.46
N ASN A 109 27.77 22.25 9.52
CA ASN A 109 27.53 23.70 9.35
C ASN A 109 27.02 24.02 7.94
N LEU A 110 27.58 23.38 6.90
CA LEU A 110 27.10 23.54 5.52
C LEU A 110 25.66 23.03 5.35
N ARG A 111 25.30 21.92 6.02
CA ARG A 111 23.94 21.37 6.02
C ARG A 111 22.97 22.29 6.77
N ALA A 112 23.36 22.82 7.93
CA ALA A 112 22.55 23.77 8.69
C ALA A 112 22.27 25.05 7.89
N LYS A 113 23.30 25.60 7.23
CA LYS A 113 23.17 26.79 6.36
C LYS A 113 22.22 26.55 5.18
N ARG A 114 22.34 25.40 4.50
CA ARG A 114 21.41 25.01 3.41
C ARG A 114 19.97 24.82 3.90
N ALA A 115 19.79 24.22 5.07
CA ALA A 115 18.46 24.02 5.66
C ALA A 115 17.79 25.36 6.05
N GLN A 116 18.57 26.33 6.55
CA GLN A 116 18.08 27.68 6.84
C GLN A 116 17.68 28.41 5.56
N GLN A 117 18.52 28.41 4.53
CA GLN A 117 18.20 29.00 3.22
C GLN A 117 16.93 28.39 2.61
N PHE A 118 16.76 27.07 2.72
CA PHE A 118 15.55 26.39 2.23
C PHE A 118 14.30 26.79 3.03
N LYS A 119 14.41 26.92 4.36
CA LYS A 119 13.31 27.43 5.21
C LYS A 119 12.95 28.87 4.87
N GLU A 120 13.92 29.74 4.63
CA GLU A 120 13.69 31.14 4.22
C GLU A 120 12.98 31.21 2.86
N VAL A 121 13.39 30.41 1.87
CA VAL A 121 12.70 30.33 0.57
C VAL A 121 11.26 29.82 0.72
N LEU A 122 11.04 28.80 1.55
CA LEU A 122 9.69 28.31 1.85
C LEU A 122 8.84 29.34 2.59
N GLN A 123 9.40 30.04 3.58
CA GLN A 123 8.69 31.07 4.33
C GLN A 123 8.36 32.29 3.47
N THR A 124 9.28 32.74 2.62
CA THR A 124 9.02 33.83 1.67
C THR A 124 7.96 33.44 0.63
N THR A 125 7.98 32.18 0.16
CA THR A 125 6.97 31.66 -0.78
C THR A 125 5.60 31.43 -0.13
N THR A 126 5.54 31.09 1.16
CA THR A 126 4.28 30.79 1.88
C THR A 126 3.66 32.01 2.56
N GLN A 127 4.46 32.97 3.05
CA GLN A 127 3.97 34.19 3.72
C GLN A 127 3.63 35.34 2.76
N LYS A 128 4.24 35.38 1.57
CA LYS A 128 3.78 36.23 0.48
C LYS A 128 3.12 35.33 -0.56
N LYS A 129 1.84 35.02 -0.35
CA LYS A 129 0.93 35.03 -1.49
C LYS A 129 0.95 36.49 -1.95
N PRO A 130 1.63 36.89 -3.05
CA PRO A 130 1.41 38.23 -3.54
C PRO A 130 -0.09 38.27 -3.81
N GLN A 131 -0.82 39.11 -3.06
CA GLN A 131 -1.97 39.75 -3.65
C GLN A 131 -1.37 40.39 -4.90
N ARG A 132 -1.48 39.72 -6.05
CA ARG A 132 -1.20 40.34 -7.34
C ARG A 132 -2.17 41.50 -7.36
N SER A 133 -1.71 42.69 -6.97
CA SER A 133 -2.36 43.92 -7.33
C SER A 133 -2.43 43.87 -8.84
N SER A 134 -3.63 43.63 -9.37
CA SER A 134 -3.92 43.47 -10.80
C SER A 134 -3.65 44.75 -11.62
N VAL A 135 -2.90 45.69 -11.04
CA VAL A 135 -2.74 47.08 -11.45
C VAL A 135 -1.40 47.31 -12.16
N SER A 136 -0.50 46.32 -12.24
CA SER A 136 0.83 46.47 -12.86
C SER A 136 0.96 45.86 -14.25
N THR A 137 -0.13 45.47 -14.90
CA THR A 137 -0.09 44.95 -16.28
C THR A 137 -0.27 46.09 -17.28
N VAL A 138 0.53 46.14 -18.34
CA VAL A 138 0.51 47.17 -19.41
C VAL A 138 -0.88 47.38 -20.04
N PHE A 139 -1.78 46.40 -19.93
CA PHE A 139 -3.14 46.42 -20.47
C PHE A 139 -4.24 46.77 -19.44
N PHE A 140 -3.89 47.31 -18.27
CA PHE A 140 -4.86 47.69 -17.24
C PHE A 140 -5.39 49.11 -17.47
N ASP A 141 -6.69 49.26 -17.77
CA ASP A 141 -7.35 50.58 -17.86
C ASP A 141 -8.05 50.95 -16.54
N PRO A 142 -7.63 52.02 -15.84
CA PRO A 142 -8.22 52.46 -14.58
C PRO A 142 -9.69 52.89 -14.68
N ARG A 143 -10.18 53.23 -15.88
CA ARG A 143 -11.57 53.65 -16.10
C ARG A 143 -12.53 52.47 -16.15
N LEU A 144 -12.02 51.26 -16.37
CA LEU A 144 -12.82 50.04 -16.44
C LEU A 144 -12.87 49.38 -15.05
N ARG A 145 -14.05 49.38 -14.43
CA ARG A 145 -14.30 48.61 -13.19
C ARG A 145 -14.44 47.13 -13.52
N VAL A 146 -13.32 46.41 -13.60
CA VAL A 146 -13.33 44.96 -13.80
C VAL A 146 -13.79 44.29 -12.50
N LYS A 147 -15.00 43.72 -12.50
CA LYS A 147 -15.47 42.89 -11.39
C LYS A 147 -14.59 41.65 -11.32
N ALA A 148 -13.95 41.40 -10.17
CA ALA A 148 -13.17 40.20 -9.97
C ALA A 148 -14.08 38.98 -10.18
N ALA A 149 -13.68 38.08 -11.09
CA ALA A 149 -14.35 36.80 -11.29
C ALA A 149 -14.15 35.93 -10.04
N SER A 150 -15.01 36.11 -9.04
CA SER A 150 -14.98 35.32 -7.80
C SER A 150 -15.78 34.05 -8.01
N ARG A 151 -15.11 33.00 -8.48
CA ARG A 151 -15.67 31.64 -8.39
C ARG A 151 -15.25 31.05 -7.05
N PRO A 152 -16.18 30.54 -6.22
CA PRO A 152 -15.80 29.86 -5.00
C PRO A 152 -14.93 28.65 -5.37
N LYS A 153 -13.74 28.57 -4.77
CA LYS A 153 -12.90 27.38 -4.91
C LYS A 153 -13.59 26.23 -4.19
N ARG A 154 -13.96 25.19 -4.93
CA ARG A 154 -14.45 23.95 -4.33
C ARG A 154 -13.33 23.37 -3.47
N GLN A 155 -13.62 23.12 -2.20
CA GLN A 155 -12.72 22.40 -1.33
C GLN A 155 -12.67 20.93 -1.75
N LEU A 156 -11.48 20.32 -1.69
CA LEU A 156 -11.33 18.89 -1.90
C LEU A 156 -11.79 18.18 -0.61
N SER A 157 -12.83 17.36 -0.73
CA SER A 157 -13.26 16.46 0.34
C SER A 157 -12.65 15.09 0.09
N PHE A 158 -11.72 14.69 0.95
CA PHE A 158 -11.14 13.35 0.90
C PHE A 158 -11.97 12.40 1.73
N HIS A 159 -12.17 11.19 1.22
CA HIS A 159 -12.81 10.11 1.96
C HIS A 159 -11.75 9.14 2.47
N GLU A 160 -12.02 8.50 3.61
CA GLU A 160 -11.15 7.48 4.18
C GLU A 160 -10.86 6.38 3.14
N PRO A 161 -9.59 5.92 3.04
CA PRO A 161 -9.25 4.81 2.15
C PRO A 161 -10.14 3.60 2.42
N GLY A 162 -10.69 3.01 1.36
CA GLY A 162 -11.52 1.82 1.44
C GLY A 162 -12.99 2.06 1.84
N LYS A 163 -13.42 3.29 2.17
CA LYS A 163 -14.84 3.61 2.46
C LYS A 163 -15.78 3.12 1.36
N PHE A 164 -15.45 3.43 0.11
CA PHE A 164 -16.28 3.05 -1.03
C PHE A 164 -16.16 1.58 -1.40
N VAL A 165 -15.03 0.93 -1.09
CA VAL A 165 -14.86 -0.51 -1.27
C VAL A 165 -15.80 -1.27 -0.33
N LYS A 166 -15.82 -0.90 0.95
CA LYS A 166 -16.75 -1.44 1.96
C LYS A 166 -18.21 -1.20 1.55
N MET A 167 -18.52 0.00 1.09
CA MET A 167 -19.88 0.35 0.61
C MET A 167 -20.29 -0.49 -0.60
N ALA A 168 -19.42 -0.64 -1.60
CA ALA A 168 -19.69 -1.46 -2.78
C ALA A 168 -19.90 -2.93 -2.42
N GLN A 169 -19.08 -3.49 -1.51
CA GLN A 169 -19.25 -4.87 -1.05
C GLN A 169 -20.61 -5.06 -0.36
N ARG A 170 -21.00 -4.12 0.52
CA ARG A 170 -22.33 -4.13 1.16
C ARG A 170 -23.47 -4.07 0.13
N MET A 171 -23.32 -3.27 -0.94
CA MET A 171 -24.33 -3.19 -2.00
C MET A 171 -24.45 -4.50 -2.78
N ARG A 172 -23.31 -5.15 -3.10
CA ARG A 172 -23.30 -6.45 -3.79
C ARG A 172 -23.94 -7.54 -2.95
N THR A 173 -23.58 -7.65 -1.66
CA THR A 173 -24.16 -8.67 -0.77
C THR A 173 -25.66 -8.43 -0.58
N LYS A 174 -26.08 -7.17 -0.40
CA LYS A 174 -27.50 -6.81 -0.33
C LYS A 174 -28.26 -7.26 -1.58
N PHE A 175 -27.71 -6.99 -2.76
CA PHE A 175 -28.33 -7.40 -4.02
C PHE A 175 -28.40 -8.93 -4.16
N GLN A 176 -27.32 -9.65 -3.84
CA GLN A 176 -27.30 -11.11 -3.85
C GLN A 176 -28.37 -11.72 -2.93
N LEU A 177 -28.53 -11.16 -1.73
CA LEU A 177 -29.57 -11.59 -0.80
C LEU A 177 -30.98 -11.34 -1.35
N GLN A 178 -31.21 -10.20 -1.99
CA GLN A 178 -32.49 -9.90 -2.62
C GLN A 178 -32.81 -10.90 -3.74
N VAL A 179 -31.85 -11.17 -4.62
CA VAL A 179 -32.02 -12.17 -5.70
C VAL A 179 -32.31 -13.55 -5.12
N LEU A 180 -31.63 -13.93 -4.04
CA LEU A 180 -31.87 -15.21 -3.36
C LEU A 180 -33.29 -15.29 -2.78
N GLN A 181 -33.75 -14.23 -2.12
CA GLN A 181 -35.10 -14.16 -1.57
C GLN A 181 -36.17 -14.26 -2.67
N GLU A 182 -35.98 -13.57 -3.79
CA GLU A 182 -36.89 -13.63 -4.94
C GLU A 182 -36.94 -15.04 -5.54
N SER A 183 -35.78 -15.69 -5.69
CA SER A 183 -35.66 -17.07 -6.16
C SER A 183 -36.39 -18.05 -5.24
N VAL A 184 -36.18 -17.95 -3.92
CA VAL A 184 -36.89 -18.76 -2.93
C VAL A 184 -38.39 -18.52 -2.99
N ALA A 185 -38.83 -17.26 -3.03
CA ALA A 185 -40.25 -16.92 -3.14
C ALA A 185 -40.87 -17.45 -4.44
N GLN A 186 -40.14 -17.47 -5.54
CA GLN A 186 -40.61 -18.06 -6.80
C GLN A 186 -40.68 -19.59 -6.72
N ALA A 187 -39.69 -20.25 -6.12
CA ALA A 187 -39.68 -21.70 -5.93
C ALA A 187 -40.84 -22.16 -5.04
N VAL A 188 -41.12 -21.43 -3.95
CA VAL A 188 -42.28 -21.68 -3.09
C VAL A 188 -43.59 -21.54 -3.88
N ARG A 189 -43.77 -20.43 -4.61
CA ARG A 189 -44.97 -20.21 -5.45
C ARG A 189 -45.17 -21.34 -6.47
N LYS A 190 -44.10 -21.76 -7.15
CA LYS A 190 -44.12 -22.88 -8.10
C LYS A 190 -44.51 -24.20 -7.43
N ARG A 191 -43.92 -24.53 -6.27
CA ARG A 191 -44.26 -25.76 -5.53
C ARG A 191 -45.71 -25.77 -5.07
N VAL A 192 -46.19 -24.67 -4.48
CA VAL A 192 -47.59 -24.56 -4.03
C VAL A 192 -48.55 -24.73 -5.20
N SER A 193 -48.27 -24.08 -6.34
CA SER A 193 -49.07 -24.25 -7.56
C SER A 193 -49.08 -25.69 -8.06
N LEU A 194 -47.93 -26.39 -8.00
CA LEU A 194 -47.83 -27.78 -8.44
C LEU A 194 -48.60 -28.74 -7.52
N VAL A 195 -48.61 -28.48 -6.21
CA VAL A 195 -49.38 -29.28 -5.24
C VAL A 195 -50.89 -29.09 -5.48
N LEU A 196 -51.36 -27.86 -5.70
CA LEU A 196 -52.78 -27.57 -5.97
C LEU A 196 -53.29 -28.14 -7.30
N LEU A 197 -52.42 -28.37 -8.29
CA LEU A 197 -52.77 -29.00 -9.57
C LEU A 197 -52.80 -30.53 -9.53
N ASN A 198 -52.24 -31.15 -8.49
CA ASN A 198 -52.16 -32.60 -8.31
C ASN A 198 -53.11 -33.12 -7.20
N CYS A 199 -53.97 -32.26 -6.65
CA CYS A 199 -55.08 -32.60 -5.75
C CYS A 199 -56.40 -32.29 -6.46
#